data_AF-A0A6I9XRL3-F1
#
_entry.id   AF-A0A6I9XRL3-F1
#
_cell.length_a   1.000
_cell.length_b   1.000
_cell.length_c   1.000
_cell.angle_alpha   90.00
_cell.angle_beta   90.00
_cell.angle_gamma   90.00
#
_symmetry.space_group_name_H-M   'P 1'
#
loop_
_entity.id
_entity.type
_entity.pdbx_description
1 polymer ?
#
loop_
_entity_poly.entity_id
_entity_poly.type
_entity_poly.pdbx_seq_one_letter_code
_entity_poly.pdbx_strand_id
1 'polypeptide(L)'
;MASYLAQEIQLAKQHEEIVSRRLVLLQQMESHLRDKDAEQAWHTQEADAAHKRNVSLLKDIEAAAKNLQSREHLLLHPEIVNLETLYWAKVEEAIPKWEPFFLGRTQAPIGFKKKSHQQYST
;
A
#
# COMPACT_ATOMS: atom_id res chain seq x y z
N MET A 1 23.42 76.18 23.75
CA MET A 1 23.78 74.88 24.37
C MET A 1 22.56 73.98 24.62
N ALA A 2 21.44 74.50 25.13
CA ALA A 2 20.25 73.68 25.44
C ALA A 2 19.66 72.89 24.24
N SER A 3 19.69 73.44 23.02
CA SER A 3 19.17 72.77 21.82
C SER A 3 19.94 71.52 21.41
N TYR A 4 21.26 71.52 21.58
CA TYR A 4 22.12 70.36 21.24
C TYR A 4 21.90 69.23 22.24
N LEU A 5 21.83 69.57 23.53
CA LEU A 5 21.55 68.62 24.60
C LEU A 5 20.18 67.93 24.41
N ALA A 6 19.15 68.69 24.04
CA ALA A 6 17.83 68.12 23.76
C ALA A 6 17.85 67.12 22.60
N GLN A 7 18.64 67.40 21.56
CA GLN A 7 18.80 66.53 20.40
C GLN A 7 19.55 65.23 20.76
N GLU A 8 20.63 65.31 21.54
CA GLU A 8 21.37 64.14 22.03
C GLU A 8 20.50 63.22 22.90
N ILE A 9 19.68 63.81 23.79
CA ILE A 9 18.74 63.04 24.61
C ILE A 9 17.71 62.32 23.74
N GLN A 10 17.21 62.95 22.68
CA GLN A 10 16.28 62.32 21.76
C GLN A 10 16.93 61.19 20.96
N LEU A 11 18.17 61.40 20.50
CA LEU A 11 18.92 60.40 19.76
C LEU A 11 19.25 59.17 20.64
N ALA A 12 19.62 59.40 21.90
CA ALA A 12 19.84 58.33 22.87
C ALA A 12 18.56 57.51 23.11
N LYS A 13 17.39 58.16 23.23
CA LYS A 13 16.10 57.46 23.35
C LYS A 13 15.79 56.58 22.14
N GLN A 14 16.02 57.10 20.93
CA GLN A 14 15.84 56.33 19.70
C GLN A 14 16.82 55.16 19.63
N HIS A 15 18.07 55.36 20.08
CA HIS A 15 19.06 54.29 20.13
C HIS A 15 18.64 53.16 21.06
N GLU A 16 18.19 53.48 22.28
CA GLU A 16 17.67 52.50 23.24
C GLU A 16 16.45 51.74 22.68
N GLU A 17 15.57 52.42 21.95
CA GLU A 17 14.45 51.79 21.28
C GLU A 17 14.92 50.80 20.18
N ILE A 18 15.92 51.18 19.39
CA ILE A 18 16.50 50.30 18.36
C ILE A 18 17.17 49.08 19.01
N VAL A 19 17.93 49.29 20.09
CA VAL A 19 18.64 48.22 20.81
C VAL A 19 17.64 47.25 21.45
N SER A 20 16.59 47.75 22.10
CA SER A 20 15.55 46.91 22.70
C SER A 20 14.78 46.09 21.65
N ARG A 21 14.41 46.70 20.51
CA ARG A 21 13.78 45.98 19.39
C ARG A 21 14.70 44.89 18.82
N ARG A 22 15.99 45.19 18.66
CA ARG A 22 16.98 44.22 18.16
C ARG A 22 17.15 43.05 19.12
N LEU A 23 17.17 43.30 20.43
CA LEU A 23 17.26 42.26 21.45
C LEU A 23 16.09 41.28 21.35
N VAL A 24 14.86 41.80 21.27
CA VAL A 24 13.66 40.97 21.13
C VAL A 24 13.71 40.12 19.86
N LEU A 25 14.09 40.73 18.72
CA LEU A 25 14.19 40.01 17.46
C LEU A 25 15.23 38.89 17.52
N LEU A 26 16.41 39.16 18.11
CA LEU A 26 17.45 38.14 18.28
C LEU A 26 16.96 36.97 19.14
N GLN A 27 16.27 37.25 20.23
CA GLN A 27 15.70 36.22 21.09
C GLN A 27 14.65 35.36 20.36
N GLN A 28 13.80 35.98 19.53
CA GLN A 28 12.82 35.28 18.70
C GLN A 28 13.48 34.42 17.61
N MET A 29 14.54 34.92 16.98
CA MET A 29 15.29 34.15 15.99
C MET A 29 15.97 32.94 16.64
N GLU A 30 16.51 33.11 17.84
CA GLU A 30 17.16 32.03 18.58
C GLU A 30 16.16 30.96 19.02
N SER A 31 14.97 31.33 19.50
CA SER A 31 13.92 30.37 19.82
C SER A 31 13.45 29.61 18.58
N HIS A 32 13.20 30.32 17.48
CA HIS A 32 12.77 29.70 16.24
C HIS A 32 13.79 28.70 15.70
N LEU A 33 15.09 29.01 15.79
CA LEU A 33 16.14 28.08 15.40
C LEU A 33 16.13 26.81 16.26
N ARG A 34 16.02 26.96 17.58
CA ARG A 34 15.93 25.81 18.50
C ARG A 34 14.71 24.93 18.21
N ASP A 35 13.56 25.54 17.98
CA ASP A 35 12.32 24.81 17.70
C ASP A 35 12.46 24.02 16.39
N LYS A 36 13.03 24.65 15.35
CA LYS A 36 13.29 23.99 14.07
C LYS A 36 14.28 22.82 14.20
N ASP A 37 15.34 22.99 14.98
CA ASP A 37 16.32 21.93 15.21
C ASP A 37 15.67 20.73 15.95
N ALA A 38 14.79 21.01 16.92
CA ALA A 38 14.04 19.99 17.64
C ALA A 38 13.03 19.25 16.73
N GLU A 39 12.29 19.96 15.88
CA GLU A 39 11.40 19.37 14.88
C GLU A 39 12.17 18.48 13.90
N GLN A 40 13.32 18.96 13.40
CA GLN A 40 14.16 18.18 12.49
C GLN A 40 14.70 16.90 13.15
N ALA A 41 15.12 16.98 14.42
CA ALA A 41 15.55 15.81 15.19
C ALA A 41 14.41 14.81 15.37
N TRP A 42 13.21 15.29 15.70
CA TRP A 42 12.02 14.44 15.84
C TRP A 42 11.66 13.74 14.53
N HIS A 43 11.63 14.46 13.40
CA HIS A 43 11.36 13.88 12.08
C HIS A 43 12.40 12.84 11.68
N THR A 44 13.68 13.10 11.96
CA THR A 44 14.77 12.16 11.65
C THR A 44 14.62 10.89 12.48
N GLN A 45 14.30 11.02 13.77
CA GLN A 45 14.07 9.87 14.65
C GLN A 45 12.88 9.02 14.20
N GLU A 46 11.77 9.65 13.82
CA GLU A 46 10.57 8.94 13.32
C GLU A 46 10.87 8.23 12.00
N ALA A 47 11.59 8.90 11.08
CA ALA A 47 12.02 8.28 9.83
C ALA A 47 12.93 7.07 10.05
N ASP A 48 13.88 7.16 10.98
CA ASP A 48 14.77 6.05 11.35
C ASP A 48 14.01 4.89 11.99
N ALA A 49 13.04 5.18 12.86
CA ALA A 49 12.19 4.17 13.48
C ALA A 49 11.32 3.45 12.43
N ALA A 50 10.70 4.21 11.53
CA ALA A 50 9.94 3.68 10.41
C ALA A 50 10.82 2.84 9.47
N HIS A 51 12.04 3.31 9.18
CA HIS A 51 12.99 2.58 8.34
C HIS A 51 13.36 1.22 8.96
N LYS A 52 13.70 1.19 10.25
CA LYS A 52 14.01 -0.06 10.97
C LYS A 52 12.83 -1.04 10.95
N ARG A 53 11.61 -0.54 11.18
CA ARG A 53 10.39 -1.35 11.09
C ARG A 53 10.20 -1.91 9.69
N ASN A 54 10.34 -1.08 8.66
CA ASN A 54 10.16 -1.48 7.26
C ASN A 54 11.17 -2.55 6.83
N VAL A 55 12.43 -2.43 7.25
CA VAL A 55 13.46 -3.45 7.01
C VAL A 55 13.08 -4.80 7.63
N SER A 56 12.59 -4.80 8.87
CA SER A 56 12.12 -6.03 9.52
C SER A 56 10.93 -6.64 8.77
N LEU A 57 9.92 -5.83 8.43
CA LEU A 57 8.74 -6.30 7.72
C LEU A 57 9.09 -6.85 6.34
N LEU A 58 9.99 -6.21 5.60
CA LEU A 58 10.45 -6.69 4.31
C LEU A 58 11.11 -8.07 4.42
N LYS A 59 11.94 -8.27 5.44
CA LYS A 59 12.57 -9.58 5.70
C LYS A 59 11.53 -10.65 6.02
N ASP A 60 10.52 -10.32 6.83
CA ASP A 60 9.45 -11.24 7.18
C ASP A 60 8.59 -11.61 5.96
N ILE A 61 8.29 -10.63 5.10
CA ILE A 61 7.58 -10.83 3.84
C ILE A 61 8.40 -11.71 2.90
N GLU A 62 9.70 -11.47 2.77
CA GLU A 62 10.59 -12.29 1.93
C GLU A 62 10.65 -13.74 2.44
N ALA A 63 10.75 -13.94 3.74
CA ALA A 63 10.71 -15.26 4.36
C ALA A 63 9.36 -15.96 4.10
N ALA A 64 8.24 -15.26 4.27
CA ALA A 64 6.91 -15.78 3.96
C ALA A 64 6.77 -16.14 2.48
N ALA A 65 7.26 -15.31 1.57
CA ALA A 65 7.25 -15.57 0.13
C ALA A 65 8.06 -16.82 -0.23
N LYS A 66 9.26 -16.99 0.32
CA LYS A 66 10.08 -18.20 0.15
C LYS A 66 9.38 -19.45 0.67
N ASN A 67 8.74 -19.36 1.83
CA ASN A 67 7.96 -20.46 2.38
C ASN A 67 6.79 -20.83 1.47
N LEU A 68 6.08 -19.86 0.90
CA LEU A 68 5.01 -20.11 -0.07
C LEU A 68 5.54 -20.75 -1.35
N GLN A 69 6.63 -20.24 -1.93
CA GLN A 69 7.27 -20.86 -3.11
C GLN A 69 7.69 -22.31 -2.84
N SER A 70 8.31 -22.59 -1.68
CA SER A 70 8.63 -23.98 -1.31
C SER A 70 7.39 -24.87 -1.16
N ARG A 71 6.23 -24.27 -0.83
CA ARG A 71 4.96 -24.96 -0.63
C ARG A 71 4.17 -25.10 -1.93
N GLU A 72 4.34 -24.22 -2.92
CA GLU A 72 3.78 -24.37 -4.27
C GLU A 72 4.26 -25.66 -4.94
N HIS A 73 5.47 -26.12 -4.62
CA HIS A 73 5.97 -27.44 -5.05
C HIS A 73 5.42 -28.64 -4.25
N LEU A 74 4.63 -28.40 -3.19
CA LEU A 74 4.09 -29.42 -2.29
C LEU A 74 2.54 -29.55 -2.35
N LEU A 75 1.83 -28.75 -3.15
CA LEU A 75 0.41 -28.46 -2.90
C LEU A 75 -0.65 -29.05 -3.84
N LEU A 76 -0.33 -30.08 -4.61
CA LEU A 76 -1.38 -31.02 -5.00
C LEU A 76 -1.00 -32.37 -4.43
N HIS A 77 -1.77 -32.81 -3.43
CA HIS A 77 -1.67 -34.18 -2.91
C HIS A 77 -1.68 -35.12 -4.13
N PRO A 78 -0.83 -36.16 -4.19
CA PRO A 78 -0.73 -37.04 -5.36
C PRO A 78 -2.09 -37.54 -5.85
N GLU A 79 -3.05 -37.73 -4.94
CA GLU A 79 -4.43 -38.09 -5.28
C GLU A 79 -5.19 -37.01 -6.06
N ILE A 80 -4.98 -35.72 -5.76
CA ILE A 80 -5.61 -34.61 -6.49
C ILE A 80 -5.05 -34.52 -7.90
N VAL A 81 -3.72 -34.65 -8.05
CA VAL A 81 -3.08 -34.71 -9.39
C VAL A 81 -3.59 -35.91 -10.17
N ASN A 82 -3.70 -37.07 -9.52
CA ASN A 82 -4.21 -38.27 -10.16
C ASN A 82 -5.69 -38.13 -10.55
N LEU A 83 -6.52 -37.54 -9.70
CA LEU A 83 -7.92 -37.24 -10.01
C LEU A 83 -8.05 -36.27 -11.18
N GLU A 84 -7.25 -35.20 -11.22
CA GLU A 84 -7.24 -34.25 -12.34
C GLU A 84 -6.85 -34.96 -13.64
N THR A 85 -5.81 -35.80 -13.60
CA THR A 85 -5.35 -36.57 -14.76
C THR A 85 -6.44 -37.53 -15.26
N LEU A 86 -7.09 -38.27 -14.35
CA LEU A 86 -8.18 -39.19 -14.68
C LEU A 86 -9.42 -38.45 -15.20
N TYR A 87 -9.72 -37.27 -14.65
CA TYR A 87 -10.82 -36.44 -15.12
C TYR A 87 -10.60 -35.98 -16.55
N TRP A 88 -9.43 -35.40 -16.86
CA TRP A 88 -9.11 -34.94 -18.21
C TRP A 88 -9.07 -36.08 -19.21
N ALA A 89 -8.51 -37.24 -18.85
CA ALA A 89 -8.56 -38.43 -19.70
C ALA A 89 -9.99 -38.87 -20.04
N LYS A 90 -10.91 -38.84 -19.06
CA LYS A 90 -12.33 -39.13 -19.30
C LYS A 90 -13.01 -38.08 -20.16
N VAL A 91 -12.66 -36.81 -19.99
CA VAL A 91 -13.17 -35.72 -20.84
C VAL A 91 -12.73 -35.92 -22.29
N GLU A 92 -11.44 -36.20 -22.53
CA GLU A 92 -10.92 -36.50 -23.87
C GLU A 92 -11.59 -37.72 -24.51
N GLU A 93 -11.86 -38.77 -23.73
CA GLU A 93 -12.59 -39.94 -24.22
C GLU A 93 -14.07 -39.63 -24.55
N ALA A 94 -14.67 -38.71 -23.79
CA ALA A 94 -16.07 -38.33 -23.95
C ALA A 94 -16.28 -37.35 -25.11
N ILE A 95 -15.38 -36.38 -25.33
CA ILE A 95 -15.56 -35.31 -26.33
C ILE A 95 -15.96 -35.84 -27.72
N PRO A 96 -15.30 -36.86 -28.31
CA PRO A 96 -15.69 -37.40 -29.62
C PRO A 96 -17.10 -37.99 -29.65
N LYS A 97 -17.58 -38.55 -28.53
CA LYS A 97 -18.93 -39.11 -28.41
C LYS A 97 -20.00 -38.01 -28.41
N TRP A 98 -19.62 -36.80 -28.00
CA TRP A 98 -20.49 -35.61 -27.98
C TRP A 98 -20.37 -34.76 -29.25
N GLU A 99 -19.32 -34.95 -30.07
CA GLU A 99 -19.10 -34.21 -31.32
C GLU A 99 -20.33 -34.21 -32.25
N PRO A 100 -21.01 -35.35 -32.54
CA PRO A 100 -22.18 -35.35 -33.41
C PRO A 100 -23.35 -34.52 -32.84
N PHE A 101 -23.48 -34.46 -31.51
CA PHE A 101 -24.48 -33.65 -30.84
C PHE A 101 -24.15 -32.16 -30.93
N PHE A 102 -22.90 -31.77 -30.70
CA PHE A 102 -22.44 -30.38 -30.86
C PHE A 102 -22.60 -29.88 -32.30
N LEU A 103 -22.46 -30.76 -33.28
CA LEU A 103 -22.67 -30.48 -34.70
C LEU A 103 -24.16 -30.53 -35.13
N GLY A 104 -25.10 -30.74 -34.19
CA GLY A 104 -26.54 -30.80 -34.46
C GLY A 104 -26.99 -32.03 -35.26
N ARG A 105 -26.13 -33.05 -35.40
CA ARG A 105 -26.40 -34.25 -36.20
C ARG A 105 -27.11 -35.36 -35.40
N THR A 106 -27.11 -35.27 -34.07
CA THR A 106 -27.78 -36.23 -33.18
C THR A 106 -28.49 -35.53 -32.02
N GLN A 107 -29.40 -36.25 -31.35
CA GLN A 107 -29.95 -35.80 -30.07
C GLN A 107 -28.92 -35.94 -28.94
N ALA A 108 -29.13 -35.22 -27.84
CA ALA A 108 -28.19 -35.20 -26.72
C ALA A 108 -27.88 -36.61 -26.22
N PRO A 109 -26.59 -36.93 -25.98
CA PRO A 109 -26.21 -38.24 -25.49
C PRO A 109 -26.82 -38.50 -24.09
N ILE A 110 -26.86 -39.79 -23.72
CA ILE A 110 -27.53 -40.32 -22.53
C ILE A 110 -27.17 -39.52 -21.27
N GLY A 111 -28.17 -38.91 -20.65
CA GLY A 111 -28.05 -38.09 -19.43
C GLY A 111 -28.68 -36.70 -19.53
N PHE A 112 -28.89 -36.16 -20.73
CA PHE A 112 -29.48 -34.84 -20.91
C PHE A 112 -31.03 -34.90 -20.99
N LYS A 113 -31.72 -34.74 -19.86
CA LYS A 113 -33.18 -34.53 -19.87
C LYS A 113 -33.46 -33.05 -20.19
N LYS A 114 -33.85 -32.74 -21.45
CA LYS A 114 -34.50 -31.46 -21.75
C LYS A 114 -35.77 -31.36 -20.91
N LYS A 115 -35.82 -30.44 -19.94
CA LYS A 115 -37.08 -30.04 -19.31
C LYS A 115 -37.89 -29.35 -20.40
N SER A 116 -38.94 -29.99 -20.90
CA SER A 116 -39.88 -29.36 -21.82
C SER A 116 -40.53 -28.17 -21.11
N HIS A 117 -40.41 -26.98 -21.70
CA HIS A 117 -41.23 -25.85 -21.31
C HIS A 117 -42.70 -26.26 -21.57
N GLN A 118 -43.45 -26.45 -20.50
CA GLN A 118 -44.90 -26.54 -20.57
C GLN A 118 -45.41 -25.20 -21.12
N GLN A 119 -45.83 -25.22 -22.38
CA GLN A 119 -46.64 -24.17 -22.96
C GLN A 119 -47.97 -24.18 -22.21
N TYR A 120 -48.18 -23.19 -21.34
CA TYR A 120 -49.51 -22.85 -20.87
C TYR A 120 -50.29 -22.31 -22.07
N SER A 121 -51.26 -23.09 -22.56
CA SER A 121 -52.28 -22.63 -23.49
C SER A 121 -53.61 -22.56 -22.75
N THR A 122 -54.13 -21.32 -22.68
CA THR A 122 -55.52 -20.86 -22.45
C THR A 122 -56.29 -21.41 -21.26
#